data_AF-V3ZRJ3-F1
#
_entry.id   AF-V3ZRJ3-F1
#
_cell.length_a   1.000
_cell.length_b   1.000
_cell.length_c   1.000
_cell.angle_alpha   90.00
_cell.angle_beta   90.00
_cell.angle_gamma   90.00
#
_symmetry.space_group_name_H-M   'P 1'
#
loop_
_entity.id
_entity.type
_entity.pdbx_description
1 polymer ?
#
loop_
_entity_poly.entity_id
_entity_poly.type
_entity_poly.pdbx_seq_one_letter_code
_entity_poly.pdbx_strand_id
1 'polypeptide(L)'
;MIHLDYYYERDIPYSPQANQELIAALVNKNYIIYNGTDFGIKKKNTPLKWDDAEADCVKDKGHLYRINSLFKREILERYLSDITFSSGEDFHVGLKKINGTWMWFDGGTDVFYLRPEGQNENCSRYFDKNITSTMCANTNEYLCEVSISV
;
A
#
# COMPACT_ATOMS: atom_id res chain seq x y z
N MET A 1 -35.82 9.49 -42.53
CA MET A 1 -34.54 9.80 -43.19
C MET A 1 -33.48 9.78 -42.10
N ILE A 2 -32.46 8.97 -42.32
CA ILE A 2 -31.35 8.62 -41.44
C ILE A 2 -30.28 9.71 -41.61
N HIS A 3 -29.58 10.15 -40.55
CA HIS A 3 -28.15 9.81 -40.36
C HIS A 3 -27.60 10.32 -39.01
N LEU A 4 -26.92 9.41 -38.34
CA LEU A 4 -26.03 9.55 -37.18
C LEU A 4 -24.82 10.44 -37.48
N ASP A 5 -24.17 10.96 -36.44
CA ASP A 5 -22.73 10.73 -36.15
C ASP A 5 -22.39 11.29 -34.74
N TYR A 6 -22.06 10.42 -33.78
CA TYR A 6 -20.70 9.98 -33.43
C TYR A 6 -19.96 10.96 -32.49
N TYR A 7 -20.14 10.80 -31.18
CA TYR A 7 -19.03 10.86 -30.23
C TYR A 7 -19.21 9.77 -29.16
N TYR A 8 -18.17 8.96 -29.07
CA TYR A 8 -18.03 7.70 -28.36
C TYR A 8 -17.52 7.98 -26.93
N GLU A 9 -18.28 7.50 -25.94
CA GLU A 9 -17.91 6.98 -24.62
C GLU A 9 -16.77 7.64 -23.82
N ARG A 10 -17.10 8.28 -22.68
CA ARG A 10 -16.20 8.42 -21.52
C ARG A 10 -16.85 8.26 -20.14
N ASP A 11 -18.09 7.79 -20.08
CA ASP A 11 -18.67 7.28 -18.84
C ASP A 11 -18.58 5.75 -18.87
N ILE A 12 -17.47 5.20 -18.39
CA ILE A 12 -17.43 3.78 -18.07
C ILE A 12 -18.47 3.57 -16.96
N PRO A 13 -19.52 2.76 -17.16
CA PRO A 13 -20.43 2.43 -16.08
C PRO A 13 -19.65 1.57 -15.08
N TYR A 14 -19.16 2.18 -14.00
CA TYR A 14 -18.44 1.46 -12.95
C TYR A 14 -19.45 0.53 -12.26
N SER A 15 -19.49 -0.74 -12.68
CA SER A 15 -20.51 -1.67 -12.24
C SER A 15 -20.12 -2.31 -10.91
N PRO A 16 -21.08 -2.58 -10.00
CA PRO A 16 -20.85 -3.36 -8.79
C PRO A 16 -20.18 -4.72 -9.03
N GLN A 17 -20.26 -5.26 -10.26
CA GLN A 17 -19.62 -6.53 -10.61
C GLN A 17 -18.09 -6.40 -10.76
N ALA A 18 -17.58 -5.31 -11.35
CA ALA A 18 -16.14 -5.11 -11.52
C ALA A 18 -15.40 -5.03 -10.17
N ASN A 19 -16.03 -4.40 -9.16
CA ASN A 19 -15.52 -4.38 -7.79
C ASN A 19 -15.54 -5.77 -7.14
N GLN A 20 -16.58 -6.56 -7.39
CA GLN A 20 -16.67 -7.93 -6.89
C GLN A 20 -15.60 -8.85 -7.51
N GLU A 21 -15.30 -8.69 -8.80
CA GLU A 21 -14.23 -9.43 -9.48
C GLU A 21 -12.84 -9.05 -8.96
N LEU A 22 -12.58 -7.75 -8.75
CA LEU A 22 -11.33 -7.28 -8.16
C LEU A 22 -11.16 -7.83 -6.73
N ILE A 23 -12.20 -7.74 -5.90
CA ILE A 23 -12.20 -8.29 -4.53
C ILE A 23 -11.91 -9.80 -4.57
N ALA A 24 -12.60 -10.55 -5.43
CA ALA A 24 -12.39 -11.99 -5.55
C ALA A 24 -10.96 -12.33 -5.99
N ALA A 25 -10.40 -11.58 -6.96
CA ALA A 25 -9.02 -11.76 -7.40
C ALA A 25 -8.00 -11.45 -6.29
N LEU A 26 -8.22 -10.41 -5.51
CA LEU A 26 -7.36 -10.04 -4.38
C LEU A 26 -7.40 -11.09 -3.26
N VAL A 27 -8.59 -11.59 -2.92
CA VAL A 27 -8.75 -12.68 -1.95
C VAL A 27 -8.05 -13.95 -2.42
N ASN A 28 -8.17 -14.32 -3.70
CA ASN A 28 -7.43 -15.47 -4.28
C ASN A 28 -5.91 -15.28 -4.23
N LYS A 29 -5.44 -14.03 -4.24
CA LYS A 29 -4.03 -13.67 -4.03
C LYS A 29 -3.66 -13.51 -2.55
N ASN A 30 -4.53 -13.88 -1.61
CA ASN A 30 -4.34 -13.78 -0.16
C ASN A 30 -4.20 -12.35 0.38
N TYR A 31 -4.85 -11.38 -0.26
CA TYR A 31 -5.07 -10.07 0.37
C TYR A 31 -6.22 -10.17 1.37
N ILE A 32 -6.07 -9.49 2.50
CA ILE A 32 -7.14 -9.33 3.50
C ILE A 32 -7.81 -7.98 3.26
N ILE A 33 -9.13 -7.97 3.21
CA ILE A 33 -9.95 -6.78 3.05
C ILE A 33 -10.85 -6.70 4.28
N TYR A 34 -10.77 -5.60 5.01
CA TYR A 34 -11.60 -5.39 6.19
C TYR A 34 -12.91 -4.70 5.80
N ASN A 35 -13.99 -5.01 6.52
CA ASN A 35 -15.26 -4.34 6.27
C ASN A 35 -15.13 -2.82 6.50
N GLY A 36 -15.58 -2.03 5.53
CA GLY A 36 -15.46 -0.57 5.56
C GLY A 36 -14.10 -0.03 5.11
N THR A 37 -13.15 -0.88 4.70
CA THR A 37 -11.96 -0.42 3.97
C THR A 37 -12.20 -0.45 2.47
N ASP A 38 -11.47 0.40 1.77
CA ASP A 38 -11.47 0.52 0.33
C ASP A 38 -10.13 0.05 -0.28
N PHE A 39 -9.39 -0.74 0.50
CA PHE A 39 -8.13 -1.35 0.11
C PHE A 39 -8.03 -2.78 0.67
N GLY A 40 -7.23 -3.60 -0.02
CA GLY A 40 -6.75 -4.88 0.49
C GLY A 40 -5.29 -4.78 0.95
N ILE A 41 -4.92 -5.48 2.01
CA ILE A 41 -3.57 -5.52 2.58
C ILE A 41 -2.98 -6.92 2.55
N LYS A 42 -1.68 -7.04 2.27
CA LYS A 42 -0.95 -8.31 2.29
C LYS A 42 0.49 -8.16 2.73
N LYS A 43 0.90 -8.95 3.73
CA LYS A 43 2.30 -9.16 4.11
C LYS A 43 2.98 -10.14 3.16
N LYS A 44 4.21 -9.79 2.79
CA LYS A 44 5.11 -10.60 1.97
C LYS A 44 6.35 -10.90 2.81
N ASN A 45 6.56 -12.19 3.11
CA ASN A 45 7.59 -12.65 4.03
C ASN A 45 8.96 -12.87 3.36
N THR A 46 9.08 -12.69 2.05
CA THR A 46 10.37 -12.76 1.35
C THR A 46 11.04 -11.39 1.42
N PRO A 47 12.15 -11.22 2.16
CA PRO A 47 12.73 -9.90 2.33
C PRO A 47 13.29 -9.34 1.02
N LEU A 48 13.00 -8.07 0.74
CA LEU A 48 13.47 -7.36 -0.44
C LEU A 48 14.00 -5.98 -0.07
N LYS A 49 14.84 -5.40 -0.94
CA LYS A 49 15.16 -3.97 -0.86
C LYS A 49 13.88 -3.17 -1.09
N TRP A 50 13.85 -1.94 -0.59
CA TRP A 50 12.63 -1.12 -0.65
C TRP A 50 12.10 -0.96 -2.08
N ASP A 51 12.99 -0.66 -3.05
CA ASP A 51 12.59 -0.46 -4.45
C ASP A 51 12.10 -1.77 -5.10
N ASP A 52 12.70 -2.92 -4.74
CA ASP A 52 12.28 -4.23 -5.24
C ASP A 52 10.93 -4.65 -4.63
N ALA A 53 10.68 -4.28 -3.37
CA ALA A 53 9.42 -4.53 -2.67
C ALA A 53 8.28 -3.70 -3.28
N GLU A 54 8.51 -2.42 -3.55
CA GLU A 54 7.58 -1.55 -4.26
C GLU A 54 7.26 -2.11 -5.65
N ALA A 55 8.29 -2.50 -6.41
CA ALA A 55 8.10 -3.12 -7.72
C ALA A 55 7.31 -4.44 -7.65
N ASP A 56 7.41 -5.20 -6.56
CA ASP A 56 6.59 -6.40 -6.36
C ASP A 56 5.12 -6.07 -6.10
N CYS A 57 4.83 -5.06 -5.26
CA CYS A 57 3.46 -4.62 -5.01
C CYS A 57 2.78 -4.05 -6.28
N VAL A 58 3.55 -3.35 -7.12
CA VAL A 58 3.06 -2.82 -8.41
C VAL A 58 2.61 -3.93 -9.38
N LYS A 59 3.16 -5.15 -9.30
CA LYS A 59 2.68 -6.30 -10.11
C LYS A 59 1.23 -6.66 -9.80
N ASP A 60 0.76 -6.36 -8.59
CA ASP A 60 -0.63 -6.54 -8.16
C ASP A 60 -1.47 -5.27 -8.36
N LYS A 61 -0.96 -4.28 -9.11
CA LYS A 61 -1.55 -2.93 -9.26
C LYS A 61 -1.69 -2.19 -7.93
N GLY A 62 -0.80 -2.51 -6.99
CA GLY A 62 -0.74 -1.90 -5.68
C GLY A 62 0.55 -1.13 -5.47
N HIS A 63 0.77 -0.74 -4.22
CA HIS A 63 1.97 -0.07 -3.74
C HIS A 63 2.34 -0.62 -2.36
N LEU A 64 3.53 -0.30 -1.86
CA LEU A 64 3.85 -0.50 -0.46
C LEU A 64 2.83 0.24 0.43
N TYR A 65 2.46 -0.40 1.54
CA TYR A 65 1.34 0.04 2.39
C TYR A 65 1.52 1.48 2.87
N ARG A 66 0.46 2.27 2.72
CA ARG A 66 0.45 3.69 3.09
C ARG A 66 -0.16 3.89 4.47
N ILE A 67 0.61 4.39 5.43
CA ILE A 67 0.15 4.67 6.81
C ILE A 67 0.01 6.17 7.01
N ASN A 68 -1.04 6.74 6.44
CA ASN A 68 -1.21 8.19 6.33
C ASN A 68 -2.42 8.73 7.11
N SER A 69 -3.07 7.87 7.89
CA SER A 69 -4.18 8.25 8.77
C SER A 69 -4.22 7.34 9.99
N LEU A 70 -4.90 7.79 11.04
CA LEU A 70 -5.20 6.96 12.23
C LEU A 70 -5.95 5.69 11.82
N PHE A 71 -6.94 5.80 10.94
CA PHE A 71 -7.71 4.66 10.46
C PHE A 71 -6.82 3.58 9.82
N LYS A 72 -5.91 3.96 8.91
CA LYS A 72 -5.00 2.98 8.28
C LYS A 72 -4.01 2.36 9.26
N ARG A 73 -3.64 3.08 10.32
CA ARG A 73 -2.82 2.55 11.41
C ARG A 73 -3.60 1.53 12.25
N GLU A 74 -4.85 1.82 12.61
CA GLU A 74 -5.72 0.88 13.35
C GLU A 74 -5.98 -0.39 12.54
N ILE A 75 -6.23 -0.28 11.23
CA ILE A 75 -6.35 -1.43 10.33
C ILE A 75 -5.06 -2.25 10.29
N LEU A 76 -3.89 -1.60 10.25
CA LEU A 76 -2.61 -2.28 10.30
C LEU A 76 -2.42 -3.04 11.63
N GLU A 77 -2.68 -2.40 12.77
CA GLU A 77 -2.54 -3.03 14.09
C GLU A 77 -3.46 -4.25 14.22
N ARG A 78 -4.71 -4.15 13.72
CA ARG A 78 -5.63 -5.29 13.62
C ARG A 78 -5.09 -6.38 12.71
N TYR A 79 -4.62 -6.03 11.52
CA TYR A 79 -4.04 -6.97 10.57
C TYR A 79 -2.90 -7.76 11.17
N LEU A 80 -1.93 -7.09 11.79
CA LEU A 80 -0.80 -7.74 12.44
C LEU A 80 -1.25 -8.66 13.58
N SER A 81 -2.25 -8.26 14.37
CA SER A 81 -2.80 -9.12 15.43
C SER A 81 -3.44 -10.40 14.89
N ASP A 82 -4.04 -10.35 13.68
CA ASP A 82 -4.67 -11.51 13.04
C ASP A 82 -3.63 -12.48 12.44
N ILE A 83 -2.47 -11.97 11.97
CA ILE A 83 -1.48 -12.76 11.22
C ILE A 83 -0.18 -13.07 11.98
N THR A 84 0.10 -12.43 13.13
CA THR A 84 1.32 -12.63 13.90
C THR A 84 1.05 -12.87 15.39
N PHE A 85 1.59 -13.96 15.93
CA PHE A 85 1.51 -14.31 17.37
C PHE A 85 2.70 -13.79 18.20
N SER A 86 3.76 -13.28 17.58
CA SER A 86 5.00 -12.89 18.29
C SER A 86 5.70 -11.68 17.66
N SER A 87 6.24 -10.84 18.54
CA SER A 87 6.99 -9.59 18.33
C SER A 87 8.04 -9.67 17.22
N GLY A 88 7.81 -8.91 16.14
CA GLY A 88 8.74 -8.72 15.04
C GLY A 88 8.14 -7.84 13.96
N GLU A 89 7.57 -6.69 14.37
CA GLU A 89 7.04 -5.70 13.43
C GLU A 89 8.24 -4.94 12.82
N ASP A 90 8.79 -5.48 11.73
CA ASP A 90 9.87 -4.84 10.97
C ASP A 90 9.68 -5.12 9.48
N PHE A 91 9.03 -4.21 8.77
CA PHE A 91 8.71 -4.38 7.36
C PHE A 91 8.67 -3.06 6.58
N HIS A 92 9.02 -3.07 5.30
CA HIS A 92 8.95 -1.89 4.44
C HIS A 92 7.52 -1.38 4.27
N VAL A 93 7.37 -0.06 4.23
CA VAL A 93 6.12 0.68 3.97
C VAL A 93 6.35 1.81 2.96
N GLY A 94 5.29 2.38 2.41
CA GLY A 94 5.34 3.14 1.16
C GLY A 94 5.89 4.57 1.22
N LEU A 95 6.44 5.01 2.35
CA LEU A 95 6.99 6.36 2.46
C LEU A 95 8.44 6.40 1.96
N LYS A 96 8.76 7.32 1.04
CA LYS A 96 10.12 7.50 0.50
C LYS A 96 10.52 8.97 0.50
N LYS A 97 11.78 9.27 0.78
CA LYS A 97 12.36 10.60 0.66
C LYS A 97 12.87 10.79 -0.77
N ILE A 98 12.29 11.75 -1.48
CA ILE A 98 12.69 12.15 -2.84
C ILE A 98 13.06 13.62 -2.78
N ASN A 99 14.29 13.95 -3.21
CA ASN A 99 14.82 15.33 -3.21
C ASN A 99 14.66 16.06 -1.85
N GLY A 100 14.82 15.34 -0.75
CA GLY A 100 14.70 15.89 0.61
C GLY A 100 13.29 15.86 1.21
N THR A 101 12.27 15.53 0.43
CA THR A 101 10.86 15.50 0.87
C THR A 101 10.37 14.06 0.99
N TRP A 102 9.78 13.72 2.12
CA TRP A 102 9.09 12.44 2.32
C TRP A 102 7.73 12.46 1.64
N MET A 103 7.48 11.47 0.79
CA MET A 103 6.27 11.37 -0.02
C MET A 103 5.78 9.93 -0.10
N TRP A 104 4.46 9.81 -0.24
CA TRP A 104 3.78 8.58 -0.63
C TRP A 104 3.80 8.43 -2.17
N PHE A 105 3.40 7.26 -2.68
CA PHE A 105 3.39 6.95 -4.11
C PHE A 105 2.50 7.90 -4.95
N ASP A 106 1.47 8.50 -4.34
CA ASP A 106 0.55 9.47 -4.95
C ASP A 106 1.05 10.92 -4.87
N GLY A 107 2.23 11.15 -4.31
CA GLY A 107 2.79 12.48 -4.06
C GLY A 107 2.31 13.14 -2.76
N GLY A 108 1.47 12.47 -1.97
CA GLY A 108 1.06 12.96 -0.66
C GLY A 108 2.25 13.12 0.29
N THR A 109 2.27 14.21 1.06
CA THR A 109 3.35 14.54 2.02
C THR A 109 2.89 14.44 3.48
N ASP A 110 1.77 13.79 3.72
CA ASP A 110 1.17 13.60 5.02
C ASP A 110 1.93 12.51 5.81
N VAL A 111 2.98 12.93 6.52
CA VAL A 111 3.97 12.07 7.21
C VAL A 111 3.67 11.83 8.68
N PHE A 112 2.42 11.51 9.00
CA PHE A 112 2.05 11.15 10.36
C PHE A 112 2.90 9.96 10.85
N TYR A 113 3.37 10.02 12.11
CA TYR A 113 4.12 8.93 12.77
C TYR A 113 5.51 8.61 12.23
N LEU A 114 6.08 9.46 11.37
CA LEU A 114 7.47 9.31 10.93
C LEU A 114 8.44 9.67 12.06
N ARG A 115 9.35 8.73 12.36
CA ARG A 115 10.56 8.90 13.17
C ARG A 115 11.78 8.83 12.27
N PRO A 116 12.34 9.96 11.84
CA PRO A 116 13.56 9.94 11.03
C PRO A 116 14.77 9.58 11.91
N GLU A 117 15.47 8.50 11.54
CA GLU A 117 16.63 7.92 12.22
C GLU A 117 17.89 7.96 11.35
N GLY A 118 18.10 9.01 10.56
CA GLY A 118 19.38 9.18 9.87
C GLY A 118 19.39 10.24 8.77
N GLN A 119 20.59 10.78 8.51
CA GLN A 119 20.78 11.77 7.44
C GLN A 119 20.75 11.17 6.04
N ASN A 120 21.16 9.89 5.89
CA ASN A 120 21.27 9.19 4.61
C ASN A 120 20.16 8.15 4.38
N GLU A 121 19.14 8.15 5.22
CA GLU A 121 18.01 7.24 5.11
C GLU A 121 16.87 7.89 4.32
N ASN A 122 16.52 7.23 3.21
CA ASN A 122 15.56 7.73 2.24
C ASN A 122 14.38 6.80 1.99
N CYS A 123 14.34 5.65 2.66
CA CYS A 123 13.23 4.70 2.59
C CYS A 123 12.63 4.53 3.98
N SER A 124 11.47 3.87 4.07
CA SER A 124 10.79 3.70 5.35
C SER A 124 10.40 2.25 5.62
N ARG A 125 10.35 1.95 6.91
CA ARG A 125 9.87 0.69 7.47
C ARG A 125 8.93 0.98 8.63
N TYR A 126 8.02 0.07 8.92
CA TYR A 126 7.29 0.07 10.17
C TYR A 126 8.10 -0.72 11.19
N PHE A 127 8.51 -0.06 12.27
CA PHE A 127 9.31 -0.63 13.35
C PHE A 127 8.88 -0.04 14.68
N ASP A 128 8.78 -0.87 15.72
CA ASP A 128 8.37 -0.45 17.07
C ASP A 128 7.11 0.44 17.04
N LYS A 129 6.08 -0.05 16.33
CA LYS A 129 4.79 0.63 16.14
C LYS A 129 4.87 2.03 15.52
N ASN A 130 5.92 2.37 14.78
CA ASN A 130 6.10 3.67 14.14
C ASN A 130 6.66 3.49 12.73
N ILE A 131 6.52 4.54 11.92
CA ILE A 131 7.20 4.61 10.63
C ILE A 131 8.60 5.14 10.92
N THR A 132 9.64 4.39 10.60
CA THR A 132 11.03 4.77 10.82
C THR A 132 11.75 4.85 9.49
N SER A 133 12.67 5.80 9.34
CA SER A 133 13.52 5.82 8.16
C SER A 133 14.48 4.62 8.16
N THR A 134 14.94 4.24 6.97
CA THR A 134 15.93 3.18 6.80
C THR A 134 16.72 3.37 5.51
N MET A 135 17.86 2.68 5.41
CA MET A 135 18.63 2.58 4.17
C MET A 135 17.82 1.77 3.15
N CYS A 136 17.63 2.30 1.94
CA CYS A 136 16.87 1.62 0.88
C CYS A 136 17.47 0.27 0.47
N ALA A 137 18.76 0.06 0.74
CA ALA A 137 19.46 -1.19 0.47
C ALA A 137 19.17 -2.30 1.50
N ASN A 138 18.55 -1.97 2.64
CA ASN A 138 18.17 -2.97 3.64
C ASN A 138 17.06 -3.86 3.09
N THR A 139 17.19 -5.17 3.33
CA THR A 139 16.20 -6.16 2.94
C THR A 139 15.28 -6.45 4.11
N ASN A 140 13.99 -6.17 3.95
CA ASN A 140 12.97 -6.44 4.97
C ASN A 140 11.78 -7.13 4.31
N GLU A 141 11.00 -7.86 5.11
CA GLU A 141 9.62 -8.19 4.73
C GLU A 141 8.85 -6.89 4.41
N TYR A 142 7.70 -6.98 3.76
CA TYR A 142 6.99 -5.78 3.33
C TYR A 142 5.47 -5.98 3.30
N LEU A 143 4.75 -4.86 3.35
CA LEU A 143 3.29 -4.84 3.19
C LEU A 143 2.93 -4.20 1.87
N CYS A 144 2.10 -4.87 1.08
CA CYS A 144 1.44 -4.30 -0.07
C CYS A 144 0.01 -3.87 0.26
N GLU A 145 -0.45 -2.84 -0.44
CA GLU A 145 -1.85 -2.43 -0.50
C GLU A 145 -2.32 -2.31 -1.94
N VAL A 146 -3.58 -2.66 -2.19
CA VAL A 146 -4.26 -2.43 -3.47
C VAL A 146 -5.56 -1.69 -3.19
N SER A 147 -5.77 -0.54 -3.83
CA SER A 147 -7.02 0.20 -3.80
C SER A 147 -8.13 -0.55 -4.54
N ILE A 148 -9.32 -0.57 -3.96
CA ILE A 148 -10.53 -1.25 -4.44
C ILE A 148 -11.61 -0.22 -4.81
N SER A 149 -11.49 1.00 -4.29
CA SER A 149 -12.23 2.20 -4.73
C SER A 149 -11.56 2.82 -5.97
N VAL A 150 -12.36 3.11 -7.00
CA VAL A 150 -11.96 3.90 -8.19
C VAL A 150 -12.99 4.98 -8.40
#